data_AF-A0A345UH80-F1
#
_entry.id   AF-A0A345UH80-F1
#
_cell.length_a   1.000
_cell.length_b   1.000
_cell.length_c   1.000
_cell.angle_alpha   90.00
_cell.angle_beta   90.00
_cell.angle_gamma   90.00
#
_symmetry.space_group_name_H-M   'P 1'
#
loop_
_entity.id
_entity.type
_entity.pdbx_description
1 polymer ?
#
loop_
_entity_poly.entity_id
_entity_poly.type
_entity_poly.pdbx_seq_one_letter_code
_entity_poly.pdbx_strand_id
1 'polypeptide(L)'
;MLNTWVLIHLIGVFFVFMALGGTFIHVINGGTKDTNKWAKGLAAMHGAGLLVIVVFGLLGLVSLGVKPSEFNMYVYLKLLIWLFLGASLTIPYKVEGSAKVLMFVIPLLAAVSTYVGLNYLMRIG
;
A
#
# COMPACT_ATOMS: atom_id res chain seq x y z
N MET A 1 16.91 13.76 -2.91
CA MET A 1 16.33 12.48 -2.42
C MET A 1 14.84 12.54 -2.10
N LEU A 2 14.24 13.70 -1.74
CA LEU A 2 12.79 13.85 -1.69
C LEU A 2 12.34 14.69 -2.90
N ASN A 3 11.66 14.06 -3.86
CA ASN A 3 11.07 14.76 -5.01
C ASN A 3 9.54 14.71 -4.93
N THR A 4 8.87 15.56 -5.70
CA THR A 4 7.40 15.67 -5.70
C THR A 4 6.71 14.33 -5.92
N TRP A 5 7.26 13.45 -6.76
CA TRP A 5 6.71 12.13 -7.04
C TRP A 5 6.76 11.20 -5.83
N VAL A 6 7.87 11.18 -5.10
CA VAL A 6 8.03 10.40 -3.86
C VAL A 6 7.10 10.93 -2.76
N LEU A 7 6.93 12.24 -2.65
CA LEU A 7 5.98 12.83 -1.70
C LEU A 7 4.54 12.38 -1.98
N ILE A 8 4.10 12.47 -3.24
CA ILE A 8 2.74 12.06 -3.61
C ILE A 8 2.57 10.54 -3.44
N HIS A 9 3.58 9.74 -3.76
CA HIS A 9 3.59 8.30 -3.48
C HIS A 9 3.35 8.02 -1.99
N LEU A 10 4.03 8.72 -1.08
CA LEU A 10 3.87 8.55 0.37
C LEU A 10 2.48 8.99 0.85
N ILE A 11 1.89 10.04 0.26
CA ILE A 11 0.49 10.41 0.55
C ILE A 11 -0.45 9.24 0.24
N GLY A 12 -0.26 8.57 -0.89
CA GLY A 12 -1.00 7.36 -1.24
C GLY A 12 -0.83 6.25 -0.19
N VAL A 13 0.41 6.03 0.28
CA VAL A 13 0.69 5.07 1.37
C VAL A 13 -0.12 5.41 2.61
N PHE A 14 -0.15 6.66 3.05
CA PHE A 14 -0.92 7.07 4.22
C PHE A 14 -2.42 6.82 4.05
N PHE A 15 -2.98 7.08 2.88
CA PHE A 15 -4.40 6.80 2.61
C PHE A 15 -4.72 5.32 2.70
N VAL A 16 -3.88 4.46 2.11
CA VAL A 16 -4.05 3.01 2.19
C VAL A 16 -3.96 2.53 3.64
N PHE A 17 -2.98 3.00 4.40
CA PHE A 17 -2.79 2.59 5.79
C PHE A 17 -3.92 3.05 6.70
N MET A 18 -4.40 4.29 6.55
CA MET A 18 -5.57 4.77 7.29
C MET A 18 -6.83 3.96 6.96
N ALA A 19 -7.04 3.64 5.68
CA ALA A 19 -8.23 2.91 5.25
C ALA A 19 -8.23 1.47 5.78
N LEU A 20 -7.08 0.80 5.72
CA LEU A 20 -6.90 -0.55 6.25
C LEU A 20 -7.00 -0.56 7.77
N GLY A 21 -6.32 0.36 8.47
CA GLY A 21 -6.38 0.46 9.93
C GLY A 21 -7.80 0.66 10.44
N GLY A 22 -8.55 1.62 9.87
CA GLY A 22 -9.95 1.85 10.23
C GLY A 22 -10.84 0.63 9.96
N THR A 23 -10.63 -0.04 8.82
CA THR A 23 -11.36 -1.28 8.47
C THR A 23 -11.05 -2.41 9.44
N PHE A 24 -9.77 -2.63 9.75
CA PHE A 24 -9.34 -3.76 10.57
C PHE A 24 -9.79 -3.59 12.00
N ILE A 25 -9.64 -2.40 12.59
CA ILE A 25 -10.11 -2.12 13.95
C ILE A 25 -11.62 -2.33 14.07
N HIS A 26 -12.40 -1.86 13.08
CA HIS A 26 -13.85 -2.11 13.04
C HIS A 26 -14.17 -3.60 13.06
N VAL A 27 -13.52 -4.40 12.20
CA VAL A 27 -13.72 -5.85 12.13
C VAL A 27 -13.25 -6.57 13.40
N ILE A 28 -12.12 -6.17 13.97
CA ILE A 28 -11.58 -6.72 15.23
C ILE A 28 -12.59 -6.53 16.37
N ASN A 29 -13.33 -5.42 16.37
CA ASN A 29 -14.37 -5.12 17.35
C ASN A 29 -15.73 -5.79 17.03
N GLY A 30 -15.76 -6.79 16.14
CA GLY A 30 -16.96 -7.54 15.78
C GLY A 30 -17.80 -6.89 14.67
N GLY A 31 -17.28 -5.83 14.06
CA GLY A 31 -17.96 -5.12 12.97
C GLY A 31 -17.97 -5.90 11.66
N THR A 32 -19.09 -5.79 10.95
CA THR A 32 -19.26 -6.28 9.57
C THR A 32 -19.19 -5.13 8.56
N LYS A 33 -19.19 -5.45 7.26
CA LYS A 33 -19.21 -4.44 6.20
C LYS A 33 -20.46 -3.54 6.28
N ASP A 34 -21.62 -4.11 6.61
CA ASP A 34 -22.90 -3.41 6.65
C ASP A 34 -23.05 -2.51 7.88
N THR A 35 -22.35 -2.85 8.97
CA THR A 35 -22.34 -2.04 10.21
C THR A 35 -21.31 -0.91 10.17
N ASN A 36 -20.39 -0.92 9.19
CA ASN A 36 -19.44 0.16 9.01
C ASN A 36 -20.03 1.28 8.15
N LYS A 37 -20.56 2.33 8.80
CA LYS A 37 -21.14 3.52 8.15
C LYS A 37 -20.18 4.20 7.17
N TRP A 38 -18.87 4.04 7.37
CA TRP A 38 -17.82 4.61 6.55
C TRP A 38 -17.16 3.61 5.58
N ALA A 39 -17.69 2.38 5.41
CA ALA A 39 -17.09 1.36 4.54
C ALA A 39 -16.84 1.86 3.11
N LYS A 40 -17.79 2.63 2.53
CA LYS A 40 -17.64 3.20 1.19
C LYS A 40 -16.52 4.26 1.13
N GLY A 41 -16.43 5.12 2.15
CA GLY A 41 -15.38 6.13 2.23
C GLY A 41 -14.00 5.51 2.41
N LEU A 42 -13.87 4.49 3.27
CA LEU A 42 -12.64 3.73 3.46
C LEU A 42 -12.24 3.01 2.16
N ALA A 43 -13.19 2.42 1.44
CA ALA A 43 -12.91 1.79 0.14
C ALA A 43 -12.46 2.79 -0.92
N ALA A 44 -13.08 3.98 -0.99
CA ALA A 44 -12.66 5.03 -1.90
C ALA A 44 -11.26 5.55 -1.56
N MET A 45 -10.98 5.81 -0.28
CA MET A 45 -9.67 6.25 0.19
C MET A 45 -8.59 5.21 -0.07
N HIS A 46 -8.88 3.93 0.15
CA HIS A 46 -7.98 2.82 -0.15
C HIS A 46 -7.68 2.70 -1.64
N GLY A 47 -8.72 2.68 -2.49
CA GLY A 47 -8.57 2.57 -3.94
C GLY A 47 -7.82 3.75 -4.55
N ALA A 48 -8.17 4.98 -4.14
CA ALA A 48 -7.47 6.18 -4.58
C ALA A 48 -6.02 6.19 -4.08
N GLY A 49 -5.78 5.81 -2.82
CA GLY A 49 -4.45 5.68 -2.26
C GLY A 49 -3.57 4.69 -3.03
N LEU A 50 -4.11 3.52 -3.39
CA LEU A 50 -3.40 2.53 -4.20
C LEU A 50 -3.05 3.02 -5.60
N LEU A 51 -4.00 3.69 -6.26
CA LEU A 51 -3.75 4.29 -7.56
C LEU A 51 -2.60 5.30 -7.46
N VAL A 52 -2.62 6.15 -6.42
CA VAL A 52 -1.57 7.12 -6.14
C VAL A 52 -0.22 6.43 -5.89
N ILE A 53 -0.17 5.39 -5.05
CA ILE A 53 1.06 4.62 -4.78
C ILE A 53 1.67 4.10 -6.07
N VAL A 54 0.88 3.44 -6.92
CA VAL A 54 1.40 2.78 -8.13
C VAL A 54 1.85 3.82 -9.15
N VAL A 55 0.98 4.79 -9.48
CA VAL A 55 1.28 5.79 -10.51
C VAL A 55 2.49 6.64 -10.12
N PHE A 56 2.49 7.21 -8.92
CA PHE A 56 3.54 8.12 -8.50
C PHE A 56 4.84 7.40 -8.11
N GLY A 57 4.75 6.13 -7.72
CA GLY A 57 5.93 5.27 -7.58
C GLY A 57 6.64 5.06 -8.91
N LEU A 58 5.89 4.74 -9.97
CA LEU A 58 6.43 4.56 -11.32
C LEU A 58 6.94 5.88 -11.93
N LEU A 59 6.20 6.99 -11.77
CA LEU A 59 6.67 8.32 -12.19
C LEU A 59 7.96 8.73 -11.46
N GLY A 60 8.09 8.37 -10.17
CA GLY A 60 9.32 8.55 -9.41
C GLY A 60 10.51 7.84 -10.07
N LEU A 61 10.35 6.59 -10.50
CA LEU A 61 11.39 5.85 -11.21
C LEU A 61 11.75 6.49 -12.56
N VAL A 62 10.74 6.85 -13.36
CA VAL A 62 10.95 7.50 -14.66
C VAL A 62 11.66 8.85 -14.49
N SER A 63 11.34 9.61 -13.44
CA SER A 63 12.01 10.88 -13.13
C SER A 63 13.48 10.74 -12.77
N LEU A 64 13.91 9.54 -12.37
CA LEU A 64 15.30 9.18 -12.11
C LEU A 64 15.99 8.59 -13.36
N GLY A 65 15.33 8.60 -14.52
CA GLY A 65 15.86 8.05 -15.76
C GLY A 65 15.70 6.54 -15.94
N VAL A 66 15.04 5.85 -14.99
CA VAL A 66 14.82 4.40 -15.06
C VAL A 66 13.72 4.08 -16.07
N LYS A 67 14.06 3.30 -17.09
CA LYS A 67 13.10 2.80 -18.09
C LYS A 67 12.42 1.51 -17.61
N PRO A 68 11.19 1.21 -18.06
CA PRO A 68 10.53 -0.06 -17.75
C PRO A 68 11.35 -1.32 -18.09
N SER A 69 12.19 -1.25 -19.13
CA SER A 69 13.12 -2.33 -19.51
C SER A 69 14.23 -2.60 -18.48
N GLU A 70 14.45 -1.68 -17.56
CA GLU A 70 15.48 -1.75 -16.50
C GLU A 70 14.87 -2.15 -15.14
N PHE A 71 13.56 -2.46 -15.12
CA PHE A 71 12.91 -2.95 -13.91
C PHE A 71 13.51 -4.29 -13.52
N ASN A 72 13.90 -4.39 -12.25
CA ASN A 72 14.48 -5.59 -11.67
C ASN A 72 13.58 -6.12 -10.54
N MET A 73 14.06 -7.14 -9.84
CA MET A 73 13.32 -7.79 -8.76
C MET A 73 12.87 -6.83 -7.63
N TYR A 74 13.58 -5.71 -7.38
CA TYR A 74 13.16 -4.74 -6.38
C TYR A 74 11.84 -4.07 -6.75
N VAL A 75 11.68 -3.69 -8.02
CA VAL A 75 10.45 -3.06 -8.53
C VAL A 75 9.30 -4.05 -8.49
N TYR A 76 9.51 -5.27 -8.99
CA TYR A 76 8.46 -6.30 -9.02
C TYR A 76 8.02 -6.74 -7.63
N LEU A 77 8.95 -6.91 -6.68
CA LEU A 77 8.62 -7.24 -5.30
C LEU A 77 7.75 -6.15 -4.65
N LYS A 78 8.07 -4.88 -4.90
CA LYS A 78 7.29 -3.76 -4.39
C LYS A 78 5.88 -3.72 -4.99
N LEU A 79 5.76 -3.94 -6.30
CA LEU A 79 4.46 -4.05 -6.98
C LEU A 79 3.63 -5.22 -6.44
N LEU A 80 4.25 -6.37 -6.16
CA LEU A 80 3.58 -7.50 -5.54
C LEU A 80 3.03 -7.16 -4.15
N ILE A 81 3.80 -6.44 -3.34
CA ILE A 81 3.34 -5.95 -2.02
C ILE A 81 2.15 -5.00 -2.19
N TRP A 82 2.21 -4.04 -3.12
CA TRP A 82 1.10 -3.13 -3.36
C TRP A 82 -0.17 -3.84 -3.86
N LEU A 83 -0.02 -4.86 -4.71
CA LEU A 83 -1.13 -5.69 -5.15
C LEU A 83 -1.76 -6.45 -3.98
N PHE A 84 -0.96 -7.00 -3.08
CA PHE A 84 -1.45 -7.65 -1.86
C PHE A 84 -2.19 -6.67 -0.94
N LEU A 85 -1.65 -5.46 -0.75
CA LEU A 85 -2.34 -4.38 -0.03
C LEU A 85 -3.67 -4.00 -0.71
N GLY A 86 -3.73 -4.09 -2.04
CA GLY A 86 -4.96 -4.01 -2.84
C GLY A 86 -6.05 -4.99 -2.43
N ALA A 87 -5.70 -6.27 -2.33
CA ALA A 87 -6.66 -7.30 -1.92
C ALA A 87 -7.07 -7.17 -0.44
N SER A 88 -6.16 -6.68 0.41
CA SER A 88 -6.25 -6.76 1.87
C SER A 88 -7.45 -6.06 2.50
N LEU A 89 -8.07 -5.07 1.83
CA LEU A 89 -9.25 -4.38 2.34
C LEU A 89 -10.45 -5.32 2.51
N THR A 90 -10.56 -6.33 1.65
CA THR A 90 -11.73 -7.22 1.62
C THR A 90 -11.58 -8.49 2.44
N ILE A 91 -10.34 -8.92 2.70
CA ILE A 91 -10.03 -10.18 3.38
C ILE A 91 -10.65 -10.24 4.79
N PRO A 92 -10.55 -9.21 5.65
CA PRO A 92 -11.15 -9.19 6.99
C PRO A 92 -12.65 -9.50 7.04
N TYR A 93 -13.38 -9.13 5.98
CA TYR A 93 -14.82 -9.38 5.92
C TYR A 93 -15.19 -10.79 5.43
N LYS A 94 -14.21 -11.54 4.92
CA LYS A 94 -14.41 -12.88 4.33
C LYS A 94 -13.74 -13.99 5.13
N VAL A 95 -12.69 -13.68 5.87
CA VAL A 95 -11.88 -14.65 6.61
C VAL A 95 -11.84 -14.22 8.07
N GLU A 96 -12.47 -15.01 8.94
CA GLU A 96 -12.50 -14.72 10.38
C GLU A 96 -11.09 -14.68 10.98
N GLY A 97 -10.86 -13.74 11.90
CA GLY A 97 -9.57 -13.56 12.59
C GLY A 97 -8.46 -12.94 11.72
N SER A 98 -8.63 -12.85 10.40
CA SER A 98 -7.59 -12.32 9.51
C SER A 98 -7.25 -10.86 9.78
N ALA A 99 -8.22 -10.06 10.27
CA ALA A 99 -8.01 -8.65 10.61
C ALA A 99 -6.87 -8.46 11.63
N LYS A 100 -6.82 -9.31 12.67
CA LYS A 100 -5.76 -9.27 13.71
C LYS A 100 -4.39 -9.58 13.11
N VAL A 101 -4.32 -10.59 12.25
CA VAL A 101 -3.08 -10.99 11.57
C VAL A 101 -2.61 -9.88 10.61
N LEU A 102 -3.51 -9.40 9.76
CA LEU A 102 -3.22 -8.37 8.77
C LEU A 102 -2.81 -7.04 9.40
N MET A 103 -3.33 -6.71 10.59
CA MET A 103 -2.93 -5.51 11.34
C MET A 103 -1.44 -5.46 11.65
N PHE A 104 -0.78 -6.61 11.82
CA PHE A 104 0.67 -6.69 12.03
C PHE A 104 1.45 -7.02 10.74
N VAL A 105 0.90 -7.90 9.88
CA VAL A 105 1.56 -8.29 8.63
C VAL A 105 1.71 -7.12 7.67
N ILE A 106 0.71 -6.25 7.54
CA ILE A 106 0.76 -5.14 6.56
C ILE A 106 1.84 -4.11 6.89
N PRO A 107 1.99 -3.63 8.14
CA PRO A 107 3.14 -2.79 8.50
C PRO A 107 4.49 -3.44 8.22
N LEU A 108 4.64 -4.74 8.50
CA LEU A 108 5.87 -5.47 8.19
C LEU A 108 6.14 -5.54 6.68
N LEU A 109 5.12 -5.82 5.87
CA LEU A 109 5.25 -5.78 4.40
C LEU A 109 5.61 -4.38 3.89
N ALA A 110 5.08 -3.32 4.49
CA ALA A 110 5.49 -1.96 4.13
C ALA A 110 6.92 -1.62 4.58
N ALA A 111 7.39 -2.15 5.71
CA ALA A 111 8.78 -2.03 6.12
C ALA A 111 9.71 -2.73 5.11
N VAL A 112 9.36 -3.95 4.68
CA VAL A 112 10.07 -4.67 3.61
C VAL A 112 10.04 -3.88 2.29
N SER A 113 8.88 -3.36 1.90
CA SER A 113 8.71 -2.51 0.70
C SER A 113 9.59 -1.26 0.75
N THR A 114 9.71 -0.64 1.91
CA THR A 114 10.58 0.51 2.16
C THR A 114 12.04 0.11 2.05
N TYR A 115 12.47 -0.96 2.72
CA TYR A 115 13.83 -1.47 2.65
C TYR A 115 14.25 -1.79 1.21
N VAL A 116 13.42 -2.55 0.48
CA VAL A 116 13.64 -2.92 -0.93
C VAL A 116 13.77 -1.67 -1.80
N GLY A 117 12.88 -0.68 -1.62
CA GLY A 117 12.92 0.57 -2.37
C GLY A 117 14.18 1.40 -2.10
N LEU A 118 14.57 1.57 -0.84
CA LEU A 118 15.78 2.30 -0.48
C LEU A 118 17.05 1.63 -1.03
N ASN A 119 17.14 0.30 -0.93
CA ASN A 119 18.26 -0.44 -1.50
C ASN A 119 18.35 -0.31 -3.02
N TYR A 120 17.21 -0.24 -3.71
CA TYR A 120 17.21 0.01 -5.15
C TYR A 120 17.70 1.42 -5.49
N LEU A 121 17.21 2.44 -4.77
CA LEU A 121 17.62 3.83 -4.97
C LEU A 121 19.12 4.04 -4.77
N MET A 122 19.73 3.39 -3.76
CA MET A 122 21.18 3.46 -3.52
C MET A 122 22.03 2.79 -4.61
N ARG A 123 21.44 1.97 -5.48
CA ARG A 123 22.16 1.30 -6.58
C ARG A 123 22.09 2.06 -7.90
N ILE A 124 21.14 2.99 -8.03
CA ILE A 124 20.88 3.74 -9.28
C ILE A 124 21.26 5.23 -9.18
N GLY A 125 21.50 5.73 -7.96
CA GLY A 125 22.04 7.08 -7.70
C GLY A 125 23.50 7.01 -7.33
#